data_AF-A0A7C2EVE7-F1
#
_entry.id   AF-A0A7C2EVE7-F1
#
_cell.length_a   1.000
_cell.length_b   1.000
_cell.length_c   1.000
_cell.angle_alpha   90.00
_cell.angle_beta   90.00
_cell.angle_gamma   90.00
#
_symmetry.space_group_name_H-M   'P 1'
#
loop_
_entity.id
_entity.type
_entity.pdbx_description
1 polymer ?
#
loop_
_entity_poly.entity_id
_entity_poly.type
_entity_poly.pdbx_seq_one_letter_code
_entity_poly.pdbx_strand_id
1 'polypeptide(L)'
;MEREIKKELREGLKGVASSTLENLVKRIITLPYERVRLATDIGITLASTNLRAAVEMLRVAPEVSRLIDAGDLKVWGEAGKRLSTTGT
;
A
#
# COMPACT_ATOMS: atom_id res chain seq x y z
N MET A 1 -0.14 13.91 8.94
CA MET A 1 -0.56 12.72 8.17
C MET A 1 0.06 12.67 6.77
N GLU A 2 -0.37 13.44 5.76
CA GLU A 2 0.13 13.25 4.37
C GLU A 2 1.67 13.28 4.24
N ARG A 3 2.32 14.28 4.85
CA ARG A 3 3.80 14.39 4.85
C ARG A 3 4.49 13.18 5.47
N GLU A 4 3.87 12.61 6.50
CA GLU A 4 4.37 11.45 7.23
C GLU A 4 4.22 10.18 6.40
N ILE A 5 3.03 9.92 5.85
CA ILE A 5 2.77 8.82 4.92
C ILE A 5 3.68 8.91 3.69
N LYS A 6 3.88 10.12 3.13
CA LYS A 6 4.81 10.35 2.02
C LYS A 6 6.25 10.00 2.40
N LYS A 7 6.67 10.29 3.63
CA LYS A 7 8.00 9.94 4.12
C LYS A 7 8.15 8.42 4.26
N GLU A 8 7.20 7.76 4.92
CA GLU A 8 7.20 6.31 5.13
C GLU A 8 7.21 5.53 3.82
N LEU A 9 6.32 5.89 2.88
CA LEU A 9 6.30 5.26 1.56
C LEU A 9 7.58 5.51 0.77
N ARG A 10 8.23 6.67 0.95
CA ARG A 10 9.50 6.95 0.26
C ARG A 10 10.64 6.08 0.80
N GLU A 11 10.63 5.84 2.11
CA GLU A 11 11.61 4.98 2.76
C GLU A 11 11.36 3.50 2.46
N GLY A 12 10.10 3.07 2.39
CA GLY A 12 9.72 1.67 2.14
C GLY A 12 9.64 1.26 0.66
N LEU A 13 9.39 2.20 -0.26
CA LEU A 13 9.29 1.94 -1.71
C LEU A 13 10.50 2.45 -2.49
N LYS A 14 11.72 2.27 -1.97
CA LYS A 14 12.95 2.71 -2.64
C LYS A 14 13.03 2.13 -4.06
N GLY A 15 13.28 2.99 -5.04
CA GLY A 15 13.30 2.62 -6.46
C GLY A 15 12.01 2.96 -7.22
N VAL A 16 10.93 3.35 -6.53
CA VAL A 16 9.74 3.92 -7.19
C VAL A 16 9.98 5.37 -7.55
N ALA A 17 9.57 5.78 -8.76
CA ALA A 17 9.65 7.16 -9.21
C ALA A 17 8.86 8.11 -8.30
N SER A 18 9.41 9.29 -8.03
CA SER A 18 8.77 10.30 -7.16
C SER A 18 7.34 10.66 -7.59
N SER A 19 7.08 10.76 -8.90
CA SER A 19 5.76 11.05 -9.45
C SER A 19 4.76 9.92 -9.17
N THR A 20 5.18 8.66 -9.28
CA THR A 20 4.36 7.50 -8.92
C THR A 20 4.03 7.51 -7.44
N LEU A 21 5.02 7.77 -6.58
CA LEU A 21 4.83 7.84 -5.14
C LEU A 21 3.86 8.95 -4.74
N GLU A 22 3.97 10.12 -5.34
CA GLU A 22 3.04 11.23 -5.10
C GLU A 22 1.61 10.90 -5.50
N ASN A 23 1.44 10.19 -6.62
CA ASN A 23 0.12 9.72 -7.04
C ASN A 23 -0.45 8.67 -6.07
N LEU A 24 0.38 7.76 -5.55
CA LEU A 24 -0.04 6.79 -4.54
C LEU A 24 -0.49 7.49 -3.26
N VAL A 25 0.32 8.42 -2.74
CA VAL A 25 -0.02 9.22 -1.55
C VAL A 25 -1.36 9.93 -1.75
N LYS A 26 -1.54 10.66 -2.85
CA LYS A 26 -2.80 11.39 -3.15
C LYS A 26 -4.01 10.48 -3.18
N ARG A 27 -3.86 9.22 -3.62
CA ARG A 27 -4.96 8.25 -3.65
C ARG A 27 -5.29 7.73 -2.25
N ILE A 28 -4.29 7.27 -1.50
CA ILE A 28 -4.53 6.61 -0.22
C ILE A 28 -4.98 7.58 0.88
N ILE A 29 -4.52 8.83 0.89
CA ILE A 29 -4.91 9.81 1.93
C ILE A 29 -6.39 10.17 1.92
N THR A 30 -7.14 9.76 0.89
CA THR A 30 -8.60 9.91 0.82
C THR A 30 -9.35 8.94 1.73
N LEU A 31 -8.66 7.94 2.28
CA LEU A 31 -9.22 6.96 3.20
C LEU A 31 -9.28 7.48 4.64
N PRO A 32 -10.15 6.91 5.50
CA PRO A 32 -10.07 7.10 6.94
C PRO A 32 -8.67 6.76 7.48
N TYR A 33 -8.22 7.49 8.50
CA TYR A 33 -6.85 7.42 9.04
C TYR A 33 -6.34 5.99 9.27
N GLU A 34 -7.14 5.15 9.92
CA GLU A 34 -6.79 3.75 10.21
C GLU A 34 -6.50 2.96 8.93
N ARG A 35 -7.28 3.18 7.88
CA ARG A 35 -7.11 2.50 6.58
C ARG A 35 -5.91 3.05 5.80
N VAL A 36 -5.59 4.33 5.94
CA VAL A 36 -4.34 4.90 5.41
C VAL A 36 -3.14 4.19 6.02
N ARG A 37 -3.14 4.00 7.34
CA ARG A 37 -2.07 3.28 8.05
C ARG A 37 -1.95 1.84 7.61
N LEU A 38 -3.07 1.10 7.62
CA LEU A 38 -3.10 -0.28 7.16
C LEU A 38 -2.59 -0.42 5.72
N ALA A 39 -3.06 0.41 4.79
CA ALA A 39 -2.62 0.36 3.40
C ALA A 39 -1.11 0.67 3.28
N THR A 40 -0.62 1.64 4.04
CA THR A 40 0.81 2.01 4.07
C THR A 40 1.67 0.86 4.57
N ASP A 41 1.30 0.25 5.70
CA ASP A 41 2.01 -0.89 6.30
C ASP A 41 2.02 -2.10 5.36
N ILE A 42 0.88 -2.41 4.73
CA ILE A 42 0.77 -3.47 3.72
C ILE A 42 1.72 -3.19 2.55
N GLY A 43 1.70 -1.96 2.01
CA GLY A 43 2.54 -1.58 0.88
C GLY A 43 4.03 -1.69 1.18
N ILE A 44 4.47 -1.20 2.34
CA ILE A 44 5.88 -1.29 2.77
C ILE A 44 6.28 -2.75 3.00
N THR A 45 5.43 -3.53 3.66
CA THR A 45 5.69 -4.96 3.90
C THR A 45 5.81 -5.71 2.57
N LEU A 46 4.92 -5.44 1.62
CA LEU A 46 4.91 -6.09 0.32
C LEU A 46 6.15 -5.73 -0.51
N ALA A 47 6.60 -4.48 -0.42
CA ALA A 47 7.76 -3.98 -1.16
C ALA A 47 9.06 -4.69 -0.79
N SER A 48 9.17 -5.24 0.43
CA SER A 48 10.31 -6.07 0.85
C SER A 48 10.43 -7.37 0.04
N THR A 49 9.36 -7.82 -0.60
CA THR A 49 9.32 -9.05 -1.40
C THR A 49 9.18 -8.76 -2.90
N ASN A 50 8.33 -7.80 -3.28
CA ASN A 50 8.08 -7.43 -4.66
C ASN A 50 7.59 -5.98 -4.76
N LEU A 51 8.47 -5.08 -5.23
CA LEU A 51 8.19 -3.65 -5.34
C LEU A 51 7.04 -3.33 -6.29
N ARG A 52 6.90 -4.09 -7.39
CA ARG A 52 5.81 -3.90 -8.35
C ARG A 52 4.47 -4.27 -7.72
N ALA A 53 4.41 -5.39 -7.02
CA ALA A 53 3.21 -5.81 -6.31
C ALA A 53 2.79 -4.77 -5.26
N ALA A 54 3.75 -4.21 -4.51
CA ALA A 54 3.49 -3.12 -3.56
C ALA A 54 2.84 -1.89 -4.20
N VAL A 55 3.35 -1.45 -5.35
CA VAL A 55 2.79 -0.31 -6.09
C VAL A 55 1.37 -0.59 -6.58
N GLU A 56 1.13 -1.75 -7.17
CA GLU A 56 -0.21 -2.13 -7.64
C GLU A 56 -1.21 -2.28 -6.49
N MET A 57 -0.79 -2.88 -5.38
CA MET A 57 -1.58 -3.05 -4.16
C MET A 57 -2.01 -1.70 -3.59
N LEU A 58 -1.06 -0.77 -3.40
CA LEU A 58 -1.35 0.59 -2.93
C LEU A 58 -2.25 1.36 -3.90
N ARG A 59 -2.10 1.11 -5.20
CA ARG A 59 -2.94 1.73 -6.23
C ARG A 59 -4.40 1.32 -6.06
N VAL A 60 -4.70 0.05 -5.79
CA VAL A 60 -6.08 -0.46 -5.68
C VAL A 60 -6.65 -0.45 -4.25
N ALA A 61 -5.81 -0.17 -3.24
CA ALA A 61 -6.21 -0.15 -1.84
C ALA A 61 -7.44 0.75 -1.55
N PRO A 62 -7.60 1.94 -2.16
CA PRO A 62 -8.79 2.75 -1.93
C PRO A 62 -10.09 2.12 -2.41
N GLU A 63 -10.06 1.49 -3.58
CA GLU A 63 -11.20 0.78 -4.14
C GLU A 63 -11.56 -0.44 -3.30
N VAL A 64 -10.56 -1.25 -2.93
CA VAL A 64 -10.75 -2.43 -2.07
C VAL A 64 -11.30 -2.03 -0.69
N SER A 65 -10.76 -0.96 -0.10
CA SER A 65 -11.22 -0.47 1.20
C SER A 65 -12.72 -0.13 1.20
N ARG A 66 -13.31 0.29 0.08
CA ARG A 66 -14.75 0.57 0.02
C ARG A 66 -15.61 -0.70 0.07
N LEU A 67 -15.03 -1.86 -0.19
CA LEU A 67 -15.75 -3.13 -0.31
C LEU A 67 -15.64 -3.99 0.95
N ILE A 68 -14.61 -3.77 1.77
CA ILE A 68 -14.29 -4.60 2.93
C ILE A 68 -14.01 -3.75 4.17
N ASP A 69 -14.14 -4.35 5.35
CA ASP A 69 -13.81 -3.67 6.60
C ASP A 69 -12.28 -3.59 6.84
N ALA A 70 -11.86 -2.99 7.95
CA ALA A 70 -10.43 -2.84 8.27
C ALA A 70 -9.75 -4.18 8.59
N GLY A 71 -10.47 -5.13 9.19
CA GLY A 71 -9.95 -6.47 9.47
C GLY A 71 -9.73 -7.26 8.20
N ASP A 72 -10.71 -7.24 7.30
CA ASP A 72 -10.62 -7.87 5.99
C ASP A 72 -9.55 -7.22 5.10
N LEU A 73 -9.33 -5.90 5.21
CA LEU A 73 -8.24 -5.22 4.51
C LEU A 73 -6.86 -5.75 4.91
N LYS A 74 -6.68 -6.08 6.20
CA LYS A 74 -5.46 -6.72 6.70
C LYS A 74 -5.29 -8.13 6.15
N VAL A 75 -6.37 -8.92 6.09
CA VAL A 75 -6.38 -10.28 5.51
C VAL A 75 -6.05 -10.22 4.02
N TRP A 76 -6.65 -9.29 3.28
CA TRP A 76 -6.34 -9.03 1.88
C TRP A 76 -4.87 -8.65 1.68
N GLY A 77 -4.33 -7.81 2.56
CA GLY A 77 -2.91 -7.48 2.66
C GLY A 77 -1.99 -8.69 2.67
N GLU A 78 -2.24 -9.60 3.63
CA GLU A 78 -1.46 -10.82 3.84
C GLU A 78 -1.62 -11.80 2.67
N ALA A 79 -2.82 -11.93 2.09
CA ALA A 79 -3.05 -12.74 0.91
C ALA A 79 -2.22 -12.23 -0.29
N GLY A 80 -2.21 -10.92 -0.54
CA GLY A 80 -1.40 -10.30 -1.59
C GLY A 80 0.10 -10.57 -1.43
N LYS A 81 0.60 -10.50 -0.19
CA LYS A 81 1.99 -10.86 0.14
C LYS A 81 2.32 -12.31 -0.16
N ARG A 82 1.46 -13.25 0.21
CA ARG A 82 1.69 -14.67 -0.10
C ARG A 82 1.68 -14.93 -1.61
N LEU A 83 0.75 -14.31 -2.33
CA LEU A 83 0.67 -14.42 -3.78
C LEU A 83 1.92 -13.86 -4.47
N SER A 84 2.45 -12.72 -4.02
CA SER A 84 3.65 -12.13 -4.62
C SER A 84 4.91 -12.97 -4.44
N THR A 85 4.94 -13.86 -3.44
CA THR A 85 6.05 -14.80 -3.22
C THR A 85 5.93 -16.09 -4.03
N THR A 86 4.76 -16.39 -4.61
CA THR A 86 4.51 -17.63 -5.36
C THR A 86 4.70 -17.51 -6.87
N GLY A 87 4.84 -16.29 -7.40
CA GLY A 87 4.91 -16.01 -8.85
C GLY A 87 6.32 -15.88 -9.43
N THR A 88 7.34 -16.42 -8.77
CA THR A 88 8.73 -16.50 -9.28
C THR A 88 8.92 -17.69 -10.19
#